data_AF-A0A812U8P3-F1
#
_entry.id   AF-A0A812U8P3-F1
#
_cell.length_a   1.000
_cell.length_b   1.000
_cell.length_c   1.000
_cell.angle_alpha   90.00
_cell.angle_beta   90.00
_cell.angle_gamma   90.00
#
_symmetry.space_group_name_H-M   'P 1'
#
loop_
_entity.id
_entity.type
_entity.pdbx_description
1 polymer ?
#
loop_
_entity_poly.entity_id
_entity_poly.type
_entity_poly.pdbx_seq_one_letter_code
_entity_poly.pdbx_strand_id
1 'polypeptide(L)'
;MKLGTFLWLPYCLKAFKYANDPATTALVNAHADALKELALAFPLVLQNLTNCTGIIRNGNEMLDRSVITYHPGKFQLDEEFVVDKTAGYYAVLHDFLAYEFGEGQAMQFCAPGLVPNIMPCLRVGACLLQAAVPEHVDIELYAGMLEQLTRFEEIMWPILRDSLVHEEGGNVLADDISLPDSLSCDDSAHDSSLLQLTATADAQHAEAMATAAALHKATVDSHRVLDAHGLNSSMDATINKLQQS
;
A
#
# COMPACT_ATOMS: atom_id res chain seq x y z
N MET A 1 23.27 22.24 -12.83
CA MET A 1 22.18 21.67 -12.02
C MET A 1 21.82 20.33 -12.63
N LYS A 2 22.19 19.23 -11.96
CA LYS A 2 21.86 17.87 -12.38
C LYS A 2 20.46 17.56 -11.84
N LEU A 3 19.52 17.22 -12.73
CA LEU A 3 18.20 16.70 -12.36
C LEU A 3 18.40 15.38 -11.62
N GLY A 4 17.88 15.31 -10.40
CA GLY A 4 17.91 14.13 -9.55
C GLY A 4 16.97 13.07 -10.10
N THR A 5 17.54 11.92 -10.43
CA THR A 5 16.83 10.69 -10.74
C THR A 5 16.05 10.27 -9.50
N PHE A 6 14.72 10.34 -9.54
CA PHE A 6 13.85 9.74 -8.53
C PHE A 6 13.91 8.22 -8.70
N LEU A 7 14.73 7.57 -7.86
CA LEU A 7 14.79 6.13 -7.67
C LEU A 7 13.67 5.76 -6.69
N TRP A 8 12.52 5.30 -7.19
CA TRP A 8 11.44 4.78 -6.36
C TRP A 8 10.94 3.46 -6.97
N LEU A 9 10.73 2.47 -6.09
CA LEU A 9 10.27 1.08 -6.28
C LEU A 9 11.33 0.00 -6.59
N PRO A 10 11.80 -0.75 -5.56
CA PRO A 10 12.66 -1.93 -5.73
C PRO A 10 11.91 -3.23 -6.07
N TYR A 11 10.59 -3.31 -5.97
CA TYR A 11 9.85 -4.59 -6.01
C TYR A 11 9.18 -4.86 -7.37
N CYS A 12 9.79 -5.54 -8.37
CA CYS A 12 8.98 -5.80 -9.61
C CYS A 12 9.40 -6.87 -10.65
N LEU A 13 10.51 -7.59 -10.57
CA LEU A 13 11.08 -8.23 -11.78
C LEU A 13 10.96 -9.76 -11.97
N LYS A 14 10.84 -10.58 -10.93
CA LYS A 14 10.60 -12.03 -11.09
C LYS A 14 9.17 -12.36 -11.51
N ALA A 15 8.17 -11.56 -11.13
CA ALA A 15 6.78 -11.81 -11.53
C ALA A 15 6.60 -11.74 -13.06
N PHE A 16 7.37 -10.90 -13.76
CA PHE A 16 7.37 -10.86 -15.23
C PHE A 16 7.94 -12.14 -15.88
N LYS A 17 8.84 -12.84 -15.16
CA LYS A 17 9.34 -14.15 -15.59
C LYS A 17 8.28 -15.24 -15.39
N TYR A 18 7.37 -15.05 -14.42
CA TYR A 18 6.22 -15.92 -14.18
C TYR A 18 5.01 -15.62 -15.09
N ALA A 19 4.79 -14.38 -15.52
CA ALA A 19 3.71 -14.03 -16.46
C ALA A 19 3.84 -14.76 -17.81
N ASN A 20 5.06 -15.16 -18.19
CA ASN A 20 5.34 -15.97 -19.38
C ASN A 20 5.49 -17.48 -19.08
N ASP A 21 5.35 -17.89 -17.82
CA ASP A 21 5.30 -19.31 -17.45
C ASP A 21 3.84 -19.79 -17.62
N PRO A 22 3.58 -20.76 -18.52
CA PRO A 22 2.23 -21.30 -18.73
C PRO A 22 1.59 -21.86 -17.46
N ALA A 23 2.37 -22.28 -16.46
CA ALA A 23 1.84 -22.70 -15.16
C ALA A 23 1.19 -21.53 -14.39
N THR A 24 1.83 -20.36 -14.39
CA THR A 24 1.29 -19.15 -13.75
C THR A 24 0.07 -18.62 -14.48
N THR A 25 0.09 -18.60 -15.82
CA THR A 25 -1.06 -18.14 -16.59
C THR A 25 -2.27 -19.04 -16.35
N ALA A 26 -2.07 -20.35 -16.23
CA ALA A 26 -3.14 -21.28 -15.88
C ALA A 26 -3.68 -21.03 -14.46
N LEU A 27 -2.80 -20.79 -13.49
CA LEU A 27 -3.15 -20.47 -12.11
C LEU A 27 -3.96 -19.17 -12.02
N VAL A 28 -3.45 -18.08 -12.61
CA VAL A 28 -4.08 -16.76 -12.61
C VAL A 28 -5.47 -16.83 -13.24
N ASN A 29 -5.63 -17.57 -14.34
CA ASN A 29 -6.95 -17.76 -14.97
C ASN A 29 -7.89 -18.63 -14.14
N ALA A 30 -7.39 -19.65 -13.45
CA ALA A 30 -8.19 -20.50 -12.56
C ALA A 30 -8.73 -19.73 -11.34
N HIS A 31 -8.05 -18.66 -10.94
CA HIS A 31 -8.34 -17.87 -9.73
C HIS A 31 -8.70 -16.41 -10.00
N ALA A 32 -9.16 -16.10 -11.21
CA ALA A 32 -9.49 -14.74 -11.63
C ALA A 32 -10.42 -14.00 -10.64
N ASP A 33 -11.44 -14.68 -10.11
CA ASP A 33 -12.42 -14.07 -9.22
C ASP A 33 -11.82 -13.77 -7.83
N ALA A 34 -11.05 -14.70 -7.26
CA ALA A 34 -10.33 -14.49 -6.01
C ALA A 34 -9.29 -13.35 -6.12
N LEU A 35 -8.61 -13.24 -7.27
CA LEU A 35 -7.65 -12.16 -7.52
C LEU A 35 -8.35 -10.79 -7.63
N LYS A 36 -9.55 -10.73 -8.21
CA LYS A 36 -10.36 -9.49 -8.23
C LYS A 36 -10.84 -9.11 -6.83
N GLU A 37 -11.28 -10.08 -6.03
CA GLU A 37 -11.64 -9.84 -4.63
C GLU A 37 -10.43 -9.33 -3.83
N LEU A 38 -9.26 -9.92 -4.06
CA LEU A 38 -8.01 -9.46 -3.44
C LEU A 38 -7.67 -8.02 -3.88
N ALA A 39 -7.85 -7.69 -5.16
CA ALA A 39 -7.61 -6.35 -5.70
C ALA A 39 -8.54 -5.30 -5.06
N LEU A 40 -9.77 -5.69 -4.71
CA LEU A 40 -10.71 -4.82 -3.98
C LEU A 40 -10.36 -4.71 -2.49
N ALA A 41 -9.96 -5.82 -1.86
CA ALA A 41 -9.63 -5.86 -0.44
C ALA A 41 -8.33 -5.12 -0.10
N PHE A 42 -7.36 -5.11 -1.03
CA PHE A 42 -6.03 -4.55 -0.84
C PHE A 42 -6.02 -3.05 -0.45
N PRO A 43 -6.63 -2.12 -1.22
CA PRO A 43 -6.67 -0.71 -0.83
C PRO A 43 -7.48 -0.49 0.47
N LEU A 44 -8.48 -1.32 0.73
CA LEU A 44 -9.30 -1.22 1.95
C LEU A 44 -8.48 -1.54 3.19
N VAL A 45 -7.65 -2.59 3.18
CA VAL A 45 -6.80 -2.91 4.33
C VAL A 45 -5.75 -1.82 4.58
N LEU A 46 -5.14 -1.26 3.53
CA LEU A 46 -4.20 -0.15 3.68
C LEU A 46 -4.87 1.09 4.26
N GLN A 47 -6.08 1.44 3.80
CA GLN A 47 -6.85 2.55 4.36
C GLN A 47 -7.23 2.29 5.82
N ASN A 48 -7.70 1.08 6.15
CA ASN A 48 -8.08 0.72 7.50
C ASN A 48 -6.89 0.79 8.47
N LEU A 49 -5.73 0.26 8.06
CA LEU A 49 -4.49 0.32 8.83
C LEU A 49 -3.98 1.76 8.99
N THR A 50 -4.07 2.58 7.94
CA THR A 50 -3.71 4.02 8.01
C THR A 50 -4.61 4.76 9.01
N ASN A 51 -5.92 4.54 8.94
CA ASN A 51 -6.89 5.11 9.88
C ASN A 51 -6.61 4.64 11.32
N CYS A 52 -6.36 3.33 11.49
CA CYS A 52 -6.00 2.71 12.76
C CYS A 52 -4.75 3.35 13.37
N THR A 53 -3.70 3.55 12.56
CA THR A 53 -2.44 4.20 12.97
C THR A 53 -2.69 5.62 13.50
N GLY A 54 -3.56 6.38 12.83
CA GLY A 54 -3.96 7.71 13.29
C GLY A 54 -4.68 7.70 14.64
N ILE A 55 -5.53 6.69 14.88
CA ILE A 55 -6.25 6.51 16.14
C ILE A 55 -5.30 6.12 17.28
N ILE A 56 -4.44 5.13 17.06
CA ILE A 56 -3.48 4.64 18.05
C ILE A 56 -2.56 5.78 18.49
N ARG A 57 -1.96 6.48 17.51
CA ARG A 57 -1.04 7.58 17.78
C ARG A 57 -1.69 8.76 18.51
N ASN A 58 -2.91 9.14 18.14
CA ASN A 58 -3.58 10.35 18.64
C ASN A 58 -4.61 10.06 19.74
N GLY A 59 -4.54 8.88 20.37
CA GLY A 59 -5.56 8.23 21.20
C GLY A 59 -6.28 9.02 22.30
N ASN A 60 -5.91 10.28 22.53
CA ASN A 60 -6.50 11.16 23.53
C ASN A 60 -7.44 12.25 22.98
N GLU A 61 -7.49 12.52 21.67
CA GLU A 61 -8.15 13.74 21.18
C GLU A 61 -9.52 13.57 20.50
N MET A 62 -9.92 12.39 20.02
CA MET A 62 -10.97 12.34 18.97
C MET A 62 -12.08 11.29 19.06
N LEU A 63 -12.11 10.37 20.03
CA LEU A 63 -13.09 9.27 19.98
C LEU A 63 -13.99 9.20 21.20
N ASP A 64 -15.30 9.23 20.94
CA ASP A 64 -16.33 8.77 21.86
C ASP A 64 -16.04 7.28 22.17
N ARG A 65 -15.47 7.04 23.35
CA ARG A 65 -14.95 5.74 23.81
C ARG A 65 -16.05 4.67 23.94
N SER A 66 -17.30 5.01 23.68
CA SER A 66 -18.43 4.07 23.72
C SER A 66 -18.63 3.26 22.44
N VAL A 67 -18.00 3.65 21.31
CA VAL A 67 -18.24 3.01 19.99
C VAL A 67 -17.00 2.31 19.41
N ILE A 68 -15.78 2.66 19.84
CA ILE A 68 -14.55 2.14 19.23
C ILE A 68 -13.77 1.32 20.26
N THR A 69 -13.44 0.08 19.90
CA THR A 69 -12.70 -0.92 20.70
C THR A 69 -11.20 -0.57 20.87
N TYR A 70 -10.81 0.70 20.84
CA TYR A 70 -9.43 1.12 21.06
C TYR A 70 -9.22 1.48 22.53
N HIS A 71 -8.16 0.96 23.15
CA HIS A 71 -7.91 1.12 24.58
C HIS A 71 -6.46 1.56 24.82
N PRO A 72 -6.18 2.87 24.76
CA PRO A 72 -4.81 3.38 24.79
C PRO A 72 -3.98 2.81 25.96
N GLY A 73 -2.78 2.32 25.65
CA GLY A 73 -1.87 1.74 26.64
C GLY A 73 -2.25 0.32 27.08
N LYS A 74 -3.15 -0.36 26.36
CA LYS A 74 -3.48 -1.77 26.57
C LYS A 74 -3.16 -2.56 25.30
N PHE A 75 -1.87 -2.85 25.14
CA PHE A 75 -1.30 -3.58 24.01
C PHE A 75 -2.19 -4.71 23.45
N GLN A 76 -2.67 -5.62 24.28
CA GLN A 76 -3.49 -6.76 23.83
C GLN A 76 -4.80 -6.33 23.13
N LEU A 77 -5.46 -5.27 23.60
CA LEU A 77 -6.69 -4.78 23.00
C LEU A 77 -6.41 -3.96 21.74
N ASP A 78 -5.27 -3.27 21.71
CA ASP A 78 -4.85 -2.47 20.55
C ASP A 78 -4.31 -3.38 19.43
N GLU A 79 -3.68 -4.50 19.78
CA GLU A 79 -3.34 -5.59 18.87
C GLU A 79 -4.58 -6.21 18.24
N GLU A 80 -5.58 -6.61 19.05
CA GLU A 80 -6.86 -7.13 18.55
C GLU A 80 -7.57 -6.14 17.61
N PHE A 81 -7.53 -4.85 17.95
CA PHE A 81 -8.08 -3.79 17.10
C PHE A 81 -7.36 -3.68 15.75
N VAL A 82 -6.03 -3.75 15.72
CA VAL A 82 -5.25 -3.74 14.46
C VAL A 82 -5.55 -4.98 13.62
N VAL A 83 -5.58 -6.15 14.25
CA VAL A 83 -5.90 -7.42 13.59
C VAL A 83 -7.30 -7.39 12.97
N ASP A 84 -8.30 -6.88 13.68
CA ASP A 84 -9.68 -6.71 13.16
C ASP A 84 -9.71 -5.90 11.85
N LYS A 85 -8.86 -4.87 11.72
CA LYS A 85 -8.76 -4.04 10.51
C LYS A 85 -8.17 -4.75 9.30
N THR A 86 -7.55 -5.91 9.51
CA THR A 86 -6.97 -6.74 8.46
C THR A 86 -7.77 -8.01 8.16
N ALA A 87 -8.79 -8.34 8.97
CA ALA A 87 -9.49 -9.62 8.91
C ALA A 87 -10.10 -9.93 7.53
N GLY A 88 -10.76 -8.94 6.90
CA GLY A 88 -11.36 -9.12 5.57
C GLY A 88 -10.32 -9.40 4.48
N TYR A 89 -9.17 -8.74 4.54
CA TYR A 89 -8.07 -8.98 3.61
C TYR A 89 -7.43 -10.35 3.83
N TYR A 90 -7.20 -10.72 5.08
CA TYR A 90 -6.67 -12.05 5.42
C TYR A 90 -7.59 -13.17 4.98
N ALA A 91 -8.92 -13.02 5.10
CA ALA A 91 -9.85 -14.03 4.64
C ALA A 91 -9.68 -14.31 3.14
N VAL A 92 -9.66 -13.26 2.31
CA VAL A 92 -9.51 -13.39 0.85
C VAL A 92 -8.13 -13.94 0.48
N LEU A 93 -7.07 -13.45 1.12
CA LEU A 93 -5.71 -13.92 0.86
C LEU A 93 -5.51 -15.38 1.30
N HIS A 94 -6.04 -15.76 2.46
CA HIS A 94 -5.95 -17.12 2.99
C HIS A 94 -6.68 -18.11 2.09
N ASP A 95 -7.88 -17.79 1.63
CA ASP A 95 -8.65 -18.65 0.73
C ASP A 95 -7.86 -18.97 -0.55
N PHE A 96 -7.15 -17.96 -1.11
CA PHE A 96 -6.26 -18.16 -2.25
C PHE A 96 -5.07 -19.05 -1.90
N LEU A 97 -4.34 -18.72 -0.82
CA LEU A 97 -3.13 -19.45 -0.44
C LEU A 97 -3.43 -20.90 -0.02
N ALA A 98 -4.53 -21.14 0.68
CA ALA A 98 -4.95 -22.45 1.14
C ALA A 98 -5.36 -23.34 -0.04
N TYR A 99 -5.99 -22.76 -1.06
CA TYR A 99 -6.31 -23.49 -2.28
C TYR A 99 -5.05 -23.95 -3.01
N GLU A 100 -4.10 -23.04 -3.22
CA GLU A 100 -2.93 -23.30 -4.08
C GLU A 100 -1.85 -24.13 -3.37
N PHE A 101 -1.53 -23.76 -2.14
CA PHE A 101 -0.39 -24.30 -1.39
C PHE A 101 -0.82 -25.28 -0.28
N GLY A 102 -2.11 -25.35 0.02
CA GLY A 102 -2.68 -26.09 1.14
C GLY A 102 -2.68 -25.30 2.44
N GLU A 103 -3.61 -25.66 3.33
CA GLU A 103 -3.86 -24.97 4.61
C GLU A 103 -2.60 -24.74 5.46
N GLY A 104 -1.73 -25.76 5.55
CA GLY A 104 -0.51 -25.66 6.36
C GLY A 104 0.48 -24.62 5.86
N GLN A 105 0.60 -24.46 4.53
CA GLN A 105 1.48 -23.47 3.92
C GLN A 105 0.86 -22.07 3.94
N ALA A 106 -0.46 -21.97 3.73
CA ALA A 106 -1.19 -20.71 3.87
C ALA A 106 -0.97 -20.07 5.26
N MET A 107 -1.11 -20.88 6.32
CA MET A 107 -0.84 -20.45 7.70
C MET A 107 0.64 -20.11 7.94
N GLN A 108 1.57 -20.75 7.23
CA GLN A 108 2.98 -20.43 7.35
C GLN A 108 3.33 -19.10 6.68
N PHE A 109 2.74 -18.81 5.53
CA PHE A 109 3.00 -17.58 4.78
C PHE A 109 2.28 -16.38 5.40
N CYS A 110 1.02 -16.60 5.79
CA CYS A 110 0.12 -15.56 6.25
C CYS A 110 -0.86 -16.06 7.31
N ALA A 111 -0.34 -16.41 8.49
CA ALA A 111 -1.21 -16.71 9.62
C ALA A 111 -2.04 -15.46 9.99
N PRO A 112 -3.38 -15.52 9.97
CA PRO A 112 -4.21 -14.44 10.45
C PRO A 112 -4.03 -14.28 11.97
N GLY A 113 -4.35 -13.10 12.48
CA GLY A 113 -4.41 -12.87 13.93
C GLY A 113 -3.12 -12.37 14.58
N LEU A 114 -2.05 -12.17 13.81
CA LEU A 114 -0.76 -11.73 14.34
C LEU A 114 -0.29 -10.44 13.63
N VAL A 115 0.01 -9.40 14.40
CA VAL A 115 0.51 -8.12 13.87
C VAL A 115 1.81 -8.27 13.07
N PRO A 116 2.82 -9.08 13.50
CA PRO A 116 4.04 -9.29 12.70
C PRO A 116 3.80 -9.79 11.27
N ASN A 117 2.65 -10.43 11.02
CA ASN A 117 2.34 -11.01 9.72
C ASN A 117 1.77 -9.98 8.73
N ILE A 118 1.35 -8.80 9.20
CA ILE A 118 0.61 -7.84 8.38
C ILE A 118 1.41 -7.41 7.15
N MET A 119 2.64 -6.90 7.34
CA MET A 119 3.47 -6.46 6.22
C MET A 119 3.90 -7.58 5.28
N PRO A 120 4.41 -8.73 5.79
CA PRO A 120 4.66 -9.90 4.94
C PRO A 120 3.45 -10.24 4.07
N CYS A 121 2.25 -10.24 4.63
CA CYS A 121 1.04 -10.60 3.89
C CYS A 121 0.59 -9.56 2.88
N LEU A 122 0.71 -8.27 3.21
CA LEU A 122 0.50 -7.20 2.25
C LEU A 122 1.47 -7.33 1.06
N ARG A 123 2.74 -7.67 1.30
CA ARG A 123 3.70 -7.94 0.21
C ARG A 123 3.28 -9.15 -0.61
N VAL A 124 2.91 -10.27 0.01
CA VAL A 124 2.42 -11.47 -0.71
C VAL A 124 1.23 -11.13 -1.60
N GLY A 125 0.23 -10.43 -1.07
CA GLY A 125 -0.94 -10.06 -1.88
C GLY A 125 -0.57 -9.11 -3.04
N ALA A 126 0.36 -8.19 -2.85
CA ALA A 126 0.85 -7.35 -3.94
C ALA A 126 1.57 -8.17 -5.02
N CYS A 127 2.31 -9.21 -4.65
CA CYS A 127 2.95 -10.12 -5.60
C CYS A 127 1.92 -10.95 -6.39
N LEU A 128 0.88 -11.44 -5.72
CA LEU A 128 -0.21 -12.18 -6.37
C LEU A 128 -0.98 -11.31 -7.36
N LEU A 129 -1.29 -10.07 -6.97
CA LEU A 129 -1.93 -9.10 -7.86
C LEU A 129 -1.04 -8.74 -9.05
N GLN A 130 0.28 -8.67 -8.86
CA GLN A 130 1.21 -8.44 -9.96
C GLN A 130 1.11 -9.52 -11.05
N ALA A 131 1.03 -10.79 -10.64
CA ALA A 131 0.92 -11.90 -11.58
C ALA A 131 -0.40 -11.88 -12.38
N ALA A 132 -1.40 -11.14 -11.90
CA ALA A 132 -2.70 -10.97 -12.54
C ALA A 132 -2.78 -9.78 -13.51
N VAL A 133 -1.72 -8.97 -13.62
CA VAL A 133 -1.62 -7.83 -14.53
C VAL A 133 -1.02 -8.25 -15.88
N PRO A 134 -1.60 -7.82 -17.02
CA PRO A 134 -2.79 -6.99 -17.18
C PRO A 134 -4.12 -7.75 -17.32
N GLU A 135 -4.10 -9.08 -17.30
CA GLU A 135 -5.25 -9.90 -17.75
C GLU A 135 -6.50 -9.76 -16.86
N HIS A 136 -6.32 -9.65 -15.54
CA HIS A 136 -7.42 -9.60 -14.56
C HIS A 136 -7.37 -8.37 -13.66
N VAL A 137 -6.20 -7.74 -13.56
CA VAL A 137 -5.99 -6.50 -12.82
C VAL A 137 -5.41 -5.45 -13.76
N ASP A 138 -6.06 -4.30 -13.79
CA ASP A 138 -5.65 -3.15 -14.56
C ASP A 138 -4.29 -2.60 -14.05
N ILE A 139 -3.42 -2.20 -14.97
CA ILE A 139 -2.05 -1.78 -14.63
C ILE A 139 -2.05 -0.46 -13.85
N GLU A 140 -2.96 0.46 -14.17
CA GLU A 140 -3.13 1.72 -13.45
C GLU A 140 -3.65 1.48 -12.03
N LEU A 141 -4.63 0.58 -11.87
CA LEU A 141 -5.11 0.15 -10.55
C LEU A 141 -3.99 -0.46 -9.71
N TYR A 142 -3.21 -1.37 -10.29
CA TYR A 142 -2.08 -2.00 -9.60
C TYR A 142 -0.98 -1.01 -9.22
N ALA A 143 -0.62 -0.08 -10.12
CA ALA A 143 0.34 0.98 -9.82
C ALA A 143 -0.12 1.85 -8.64
N GLY A 144 -1.41 2.21 -8.60
CA GLY A 144 -1.99 2.94 -7.46
C GLY A 144 -1.90 2.17 -6.15
N MET A 145 -2.13 0.85 -6.17
CA MET A 145 -1.99 -0.02 -4.99
C MET A 145 -0.53 -0.09 -4.51
N LEU A 146 0.44 -0.18 -5.42
CA LEU A 146 1.87 -0.17 -5.06
C LEU A 146 2.31 1.16 -4.46
N GLU A 147 1.84 2.29 -4.97
CA GLU A 147 2.12 3.60 -4.37
C GLU A 147 1.56 3.69 -2.95
N GLN A 148 0.33 3.23 -2.73
CA GLN A 148 -0.28 3.19 -1.40
C GLN A 148 0.48 2.26 -0.46
N LEU A 149 0.86 1.07 -0.91
CA LEU A 149 1.64 0.10 -0.13
C LEU A 149 2.99 0.70 0.26
N THR A 150 3.70 1.32 -0.68
CA THR A 150 5.03 1.91 -0.43
C THR A 150 4.94 3.03 0.61
N ARG A 151 3.95 3.93 0.48
CA ARG A 151 3.74 4.99 1.49
C ARG A 151 3.35 4.43 2.85
N PHE A 152 2.53 3.38 2.86
CA PHE A 152 2.17 2.70 4.10
C PHE A 152 3.41 2.09 4.75
N GLU A 153 4.19 1.30 4.01
CA GLU A 153 5.41 0.62 4.45
C GLU A 153 6.46 1.59 4.99
N GLU A 154 6.69 2.71 4.32
CA GLU A 154 7.76 3.64 4.71
C GLU A 154 7.37 4.59 5.85
N ILE A 155 6.08 4.94 5.92
CA ILE A 155 5.63 6.02 6.82
C ILE A 155 4.70 5.48 7.89
N MET A 156 3.62 4.80 7.52
CA MET A 156 2.58 4.40 8.47
C MET A 156 2.97 3.15 9.26
N TRP A 157 3.59 2.16 8.62
CA TRP A 157 3.97 0.91 9.26
C TRP A 157 4.97 1.11 10.41
N PRO A 158 6.05 1.91 10.26
CA PRO A 158 6.94 2.19 11.38
C PRO A 158 6.22 2.90 12.52
N ILE A 159 5.34 3.86 12.22
CA ILE A 159 4.55 4.57 13.25
C ILE A 159 3.65 3.59 14.01
N LEU A 160 2.94 2.71 13.29
CA LEU A 160 2.06 1.71 13.88
C LEU A 160 2.85 0.73 14.75
N ARG A 161 3.91 0.15 14.20
CA ARG A 161 4.78 -0.81 14.90
C ARG A 161 5.40 -0.17 16.13
N ASP A 162 5.98 1.02 16.01
CA ASP A 162 6.66 1.69 17.13
C ASP A 162 5.65 2.08 18.22
N SER A 163 4.41 2.44 17.85
CA SER A 163 3.33 2.70 18.83
C SER A 163 2.96 1.44 19.61
N LEU A 164 2.88 0.28 18.94
CA LEU A 164 2.57 -0.99 19.57
C LEU A 164 3.74 -1.53 20.42
N VAL A 165 4.99 -1.43 19.93
CA VAL A 165 6.22 -1.81 20.66
C VAL A 165 6.37 -1.01 21.95
N HIS A 166 6.06 0.29 21.90
CA HIS A 166 6.10 1.15 23.08
C HIS A 166 5.17 0.64 24.19
N GLU A 167 4.03 0.05 23.83
CA GLU A 167 3.04 -0.48 24.78
C GLU A 167 3.35 -1.91 25.25
N GLU A 168 3.93 -2.74 24.38
CA GLU A 168 4.30 -4.13 24.71
C GLU A 168 5.41 -4.21 25.77
N GLY A 169 6.35 -3.25 25.75
CA GLY A 169 7.55 -3.28 26.59
C GLY A 169 8.57 -4.36 26.19
N GLY A 170 8.44 -4.94 24.99
CA GLY A 170 9.26 -6.01 24.43
C GLY A 170 9.63 -5.78 22.95
N ASN A 171 10.42 -6.70 22.38
CA ASN A 171 10.91 -6.64 20.99
C ASN A 171 10.21 -7.67 20.07
N VAL A 172 9.04 -8.21 20.45
CA VAL A 172 8.42 -9.33 19.71
C VAL A 172 7.98 -8.91 18.31
N LEU A 173 7.62 -7.63 18.13
CA LEU A 173 7.28 -7.04 16.85
C LEU A 173 8.50 -6.58 16.00
N ALA A 174 9.73 -6.80 16.47
CA ALA A 174 10.93 -6.28 15.82
C ALA A 174 11.45 -7.15 14.66
N ASP A 175 11.10 -8.44 14.64
CA ASP A 175 11.57 -9.38 13.63
C ASP A 175 10.55 -9.49 12.49
N ASP A 176 10.89 -8.89 11.34
CA ASP A 176 10.13 -9.10 10.11
C ASP A 176 10.24 -10.57 9.69
N ILE A 177 9.10 -11.22 9.41
CA ILE A 177 9.08 -12.59 8.91
C ILE A 177 9.65 -12.62 7.50
N SER A 178 10.68 -13.44 7.30
CA SER A 178 11.23 -13.70 5.98
C SER A 178 10.26 -14.54 5.14
N LEU A 179 9.78 -14.00 4.03
CA LEU A 179 8.98 -14.74 3.07
C LEU A 179 9.86 -15.72 2.27
N PRO A 180 9.33 -16.88 1.84
CA PRO A 180 10.04 -17.75 0.90
C PRO A 180 10.27 -17.07 -0.45
N ASP A 181 11.36 -17.44 -1.13
CA ASP A 181 11.75 -16.86 -2.43
C ASP A 181 10.65 -16.93 -3.51
N SER A 182 9.73 -17.90 -3.43
CA SER A 182 8.62 -18.06 -4.37
C SER A 182 7.51 -17.02 -4.20
N LEU A 183 7.45 -16.37 -3.03
CA LEU A 183 6.47 -15.33 -2.68
C LEU A 183 7.12 -13.96 -2.51
N SER A 184 8.44 -13.88 -2.67
CA SER A 184 9.18 -12.62 -2.68
C SER A 184 8.99 -11.94 -4.04
N CYS A 185 8.38 -10.76 -4.01
CA CYS A 185 8.48 -9.80 -5.10
C CYS A 185 9.96 -9.42 -5.25
N ASP A 186 10.45 -9.41 -6.49
CA ASP A 186 11.88 -9.27 -6.76
C ASP A 186 12.39 -7.87 -6.39
N ASP A 187 13.27 -7.81 -5.41
CA ASP A 187 14.02 -6.62 -4.99
C ASP A 187 15.16 -6.24 -5.95
N SER A 188 15.33 -6.99 -7.05
CA SER A 188 16.55 -6.92 -7.86
C SER A 188 16.33 -6.78 -9.38
N ALA A 189 16.98 -5.76 -9.92
CA ALA A 189 17.34 -5.51 -11.32
C ALA A 189 16.29 -4.86 -12.24
N HIS A 190 16.16 -3.53 -12.14
CA HIS A 190 15.55 -2.62 -13.12
C HIS A 190 15.44 -3.18 -14.54
N ASP A 191 14.24 -3.59 -14.95
CA ASP A 191 13.87 -3.67 -16.35
C ASP A 191 12.76 -2.66 -16.59
N SER A 192 13.02 -1.72 -17.50
CA SER A 192 12.13 -0.58 -17.81
C SER A 192 10.86 -1.01 -18.57
N SER A 193 10.59 -2.31 -18.63
CA SER A 193 9.58 -2.97 -19.46
C SER A 193 8.14 -2.63 -19.04
N LEU A 194 7.86 -2.44 -17.75
CA LEU A 194 6.52 -2.09 -17.25
C LEU A 194 6.11 -0.66 -17.66
N LEU A 195 7.08 0.26 -17.71
CA LEU A 195 6.91 1.60 -18.29
C LEU A 195 6.87 1.60 -19.83
N GLN A 196 7.31 0.51 -20.46
CA GLN A 196 7.39 0.40 -21.93
C GLN A 196 6.10 -0.16 -22.54
N LEU A 197 5.30 -0.91 -21.77
CA LEU A 197 3.94 -1.33 -22.16
C LEU A 197 2.98 -0.13 -22.19
N THR A 198 3.06 0.79 -21.23
CA THR A 198 2.26 2.03 -21.21
C THR A 198 2.69 3.04 -22.28
N ALA A 199 3.95 2.97 -22.76
CA ALA A 199 4.44 3.77 -23.88
C ALA A 199 3.86 3.39 -25.25
N THR A 200 3.02 2.34 -25.34
CA THR A 200 2.28 2.02 -26.57
C THR A 200 0.83 2.52 -26.57
N ALA A 201 0.38 3.15 -25.47
CA ALA A 201 -0.93 3.79 -25.32
C ALA A 201 -0.82 5.33 -25.44
N ASP A 202 -0.34 5.81 -26.59
CA ASP A 202 0.06 7.20 -26.85
C ASP A 202 -1.01 8.30 -26.60
N ALA A 203 -2.30 7.95 -26.51
CA ALA A 203 -3.37 8.93 -26.28
C ALA A 203 -3.68 9.17 -24.78
N GLN A 204 -3.73 8.10 -23.98
CA GLN A 204 -4.07 8.18 -22.55
C GLN A 204 -2.87 8.67 -21.72
N HIS A 205 -1.65 8.37 -22.16
CA HIS A 205 -0.43 8.83 -21.50
C HIS A 205 -0.22 10.35 -21.62
N ALA A 206 -0.64 10.95 -22.74
CA ALA A 206 -0.63 12.40 -22.92
C ALA A 206 -1.62 13.09 -21.96
N GLU A 207 -2.78 12.49 -21.72
CA GLU A 207 -3.80 12.99 -20.80
C GLU A 207 -3.37 12.83 -19.33
N ALA A 208 -2.79 11.69 -18.96
CA ALA A 208 -2.22 11.46 -17.63
C ALA A 208 -1.04 12.40 -17.35
N MET A 209 -0.12 12.60 -18.31
CA MET A 209 0.96 13.58 -18.16
C MET A 209 0.45 15.02 -18.12
N ALA A 210 -0.58 15.36 -18.90
CA ALA A 210 -1.20 16.68 -18.82
C ALA A 210 -1.83 16.92 -17.44
N THR A 211 -2.47 15.90 -16.88
CA THR A 211 -3.08 15.95 -15.55
C THR A 211 -2.02 16.04 -14.45
N ALA A 212 -0.94 15.25 -14.54
CA ALA A 212 0.18 15.30 -13.62
C ALA A 212 0.92 16.65 -13.70
N ALA A 213 1.12 17.21 -14.89
CA ALA A 213 1.70 18.53 -15.08
C ALA A 213 0.79 19.64 -14.53
N ALA A 214 -0.53 19.52 -14.71
CA ALA A 214 -1.50 20.45 -14.13
C ALA A 214 -1.52 20.38 -12.60
N LEU A 215 -1.52 19.17 -12.02
CA LEU A 215 -1.42 18.95 -10.58
C LEU A 215 -0.12 19.52 -10.01
N HIS A 216 1.02 19.23 -10.64
CA HIS A 216 2.32 19.76 -10.21
C HIS A 216 2.33 21.29 -10.25
N LYS A 217 1.80 21.89 -11.32
CA LYS A 217 1.66 23.33 -11.43
C LYS A 217 0.77 23.90 -10.33
N ALA A 218 -0.39 23.28 -10.07
CA ALA A 218 -1.30 23.69 -9.00
C ALA A 218 -0.64 23.59 -7.61
N THR A 219 0.16 22.55 -7.37
CA THR A 219 0.94 22.40 -6.13
C THR A 219 1.99 23.49 -5.99
N VAL A 220 2.75 23.78 -7.04
CA VAL A 220 3.76 24.86 -7.05
C VAL A 220 3.10 26.23 -6.83
N ASP A 221 1.97 26.50 -7.49
CA ASP A 221 1.24 27.75 -7.34
C ASP A 221 0.66 27.89 -5.92
N SER A 222 0.12 26.81 -5.35
CA SER A 222 -0.37 26.78 -3.96
C SER A 222 0.75 27.06 -2.97
N HIS A 223 1.91 26.43 -3.12
CA HIS A 223 3.09 26.70 -2.31
C HIS A 223 3.54 28.16 -2.43
N ARG A 224 3.59 28.70 -3.65
CA ARG A 224 3.95 30.11 -3.88
C ARG A 224 2.99 31.08 -3.18
N VAL A 225 1.69 30.77 -3.16
CA VAL A 225 0.68 31.59 -2.47
C VAL A 225 0.87 31.52 -0.96
N LEU A 226 1.13 30.34 -0.41
CA LEU A 226 1.41 30.14 1.02
C LEU A 226 2.70 30.84 1.46
N ASP A 227 3.76 30.75 0.65
CA ASP A 227 5.02 31.45 0.91
C ASP A 227 4.85 32.98 0.86
N ALA A 228 4.03 33.48 -0.07
CA ALA A 228 3.69 34.91 -0.16
C ALA A 228 2.80 35.39 1.00
N HIS A 229 1.99 34.50 1.60
CA HIS A 229 1.23 34.77 2.82
C HIS A 229 2.17 34.89 4.03
N GLY A 230 3.16 33.99 4.15
CA GLY A 230 4.21 34.07 5.19
C GLY A 230 5.03 35.36 5.15
N LEU A 231 5.15 35.99 3.97
CA LEU A 231 5.88 37.23 3.74
C LEU A 231 5.00 38.50 3.74
N ASN A 232 3.99 38.55 4.61
CA ASN A 232 3.23 39.78 4.95
C ASN A 232 2.07 40.16 4.00
N SER A 233 1.46 39.19 3.31
CA SER A 233 0.21 39.42 2.55
C SER A 233 -1.02 39.21 3.44
N SER A 234 -2.01 40.11 3.39
CA SER A 234 -3.27 39.93 4.12
C SER A 234 -4.03 38.68 3.65
N MET A 235 -4.89 38.14 4.52
CA MET A 235 -5.73 36.97 4.21
C MET A 235 -6.58 37.19 2.94
N ASP A 236 -7.09 38.41 2.75
CA ASP A 236 -7.88 38.80 1.56
C ASP A 236 -7.06 38.79 0.26
N ALA A 237 -5.77 39.14 0.32
CA ALA A 237 -4.88 39.06 -0.84
C ALA A 237 -4.53 37.61 -1.21
N THR A 238 -4.56 36.71 -0.23
CA THR A 238 -4.29 35.29 -0.41
C THR A 238 -5.50 34.58 -1.04
N ILE A 239 -6.72 34.91 -0.57
CA ILE A 239 -7.98 34.40 -1.14
C ILE A 239 -8.14 34.84 -2.60
N ASN A 240 -7.87 36.11 -2.92
CA ASN A 240 -7.95 36.59 -4.31
C ASN A 240 -6.94 35.89 -5.23
N LYS A 241 -5.75 35.52 -4.73
CA LYS A 241 -4.76 34.78 -5.53
C LYS A 241 -5.15 33.33 -5.78
N LEU A 242 -5.79 32.66 -4.81
CA LEU A 242 -6.31 31.30 -4.97
C LEU A 242 -7.49 31.22 -5.95
N GLN A 243 -8.30 32.27 -6.04
CA GLN A 243 -9.41 32.33 -7.00
C GLN A 243 -8.95 32.60 -8.45
N GLN A 244 -7.70 33.02 -8.64
CA GLN A 244 -7.14 33.37 -9.95
C GLN A 244 -6.14 32.34 -10.49
N SER A 245 -5.77 31.33 -9.69
CA SER A 245 -4.94 30.17 -10.10
C SER A 245 -5.80 29.04 -10.63
#